data_AF-A0A432UCL4-F1
#
_entry.id   AF-A0A432UCL4-F1
#
_cell.length_a   1.000
_cell.length_b   1.000
_cell.length_c   1.000
_cell.angle_alpha   90.00
_cell.angle_beta   90.00
_cell.angle_gamma   90.00
#
_symmetry.space_group_name_H-M   'P 1'
#
loop_
_entity.id
_entity.type
_entity.pdbx_description
1 polymer ?
#
loop_
_entity_poly.entity_id
_entity_poly.type
_entity_poly.pdbx_seq_one_letter_code
_entity_poly.pdbx_strand_id
1 'polypeptide(L)'
;MGQAVLAEKRIGPGDRVSFRYRVLAEGGLVDASEQPVTIRVGEGRFPPSVEKALLGRREGDILSVWVPPGEHYGWYDPRKVQFIPVEKIPPQARPGETVFVQDELGVLHPARLARRDLRVAVVDFNHPLAGKPLRFDLEILRVEKASES
;
A
#
# COMPACT_ATOMS: atom_id res chain seq x y z
N MET A 1 31.71 -4.33 37.16
CA MET A 1 30.51 -4.87 36.50
C MET A 1 29.57 -3.72 36.19
N GLY A 2 29.79 -3.02 35.08
CA GLY A 2 28.90 -1.95 34.63
C GLY A 2 28.03 -2.52 33.52
N GLN A 3 26.81 -2.95 33.86
CA GLN A 3 25.82 -3.19 32.82
C GLN A 3 25.47 -1.83 32.22
N ALA A 4 25.96 -1.57 31.02
CA ALA A 4 25.45 -0.47 30.21
C ALA A 4 23.96 -0.76 30.00
N VAL A 5 23.12 0.02 30.67
CA VAL A 5 21.71 0.12 30.30
C VAL A 5 21.72 0.63 28.86
N LEU A 6 21.53 -0.27 27.90
CA LEU A 6 21.27 0.12 26.52
C LEU A 6 20.03 1.00 26.57
N ALA A 7 20.22 2.31 26.48
CA ALA A 7 19.11 3.24 26.39
C ALA A 7 18.25 2.78 25.21
N GLU A 8 17.04 2.30 25.50
CA GLU A 8 16.15 1.77 24.49
C GLU A 8 15.82 2.89 23.50
N LYS A 9 16.47 2.85 22.33
CA LYS A 9 16.35 3.87 21.29
C LYS A 9 14.91 3.91 20.82
N ARG A 10 14.16 4.92 21.25
CA ARG A 10 12.81 5.21 20.76
C ARG A 10 12.90 5.88 19.40
N ILE A 11 12.11 5.43 18.44
CA ILE A 11 12.03 6.00 17.10
C ILE A 11 11.53 7.45 17.19
N GLY A 12 12.27 8.36 16.55
CA GLY A 12 11.90 9.75 16.36
C GLY A 12 11.87 10.15 14.88
N PRO A 13 11.46 11.40 14.58
CA PRO A 13 11.50 11.94 13.22
C PRO A 13 12.91 11.87 12.62
N GLY A 14 13.02 11.50 11.35
CA GLY A 14 14.30 11.42 10.64
C GLY A 14 15.15 10.17 10.93
N ASP A 15 14.79 9.37 11.94
CA ASP A 15 15.42 8.07 12.20
C ASP A 15 15.18 7.10 11.05
N ARG A 16 16.11 6.17 10.83
CA ARG A 16 15.92 5.05 9.91
C ARG A 16 15.42 3.83 10.67
N VAL A 17 14.36 3.22 10.17
CA VAL A 17 13.71 2.08 10.80
C VAL A 17 13.61 0.96 9.78
N SER A 18 14.11 -0.22 10.16
CA SER A 18 13.94 -1.46 9.40
C SER A 18 12.86 -2.30 10.04
N PHE A 19 11.87 -2.75 9.26
CA PHE A 19 10.77 -3.59 9.74
C PHE A 19 10.28 -4.55 8.67
N ARG A 20 9.58 -5.61 9.10
CA ARG A 20 8.71 -6.39 8.21
C ARG A 20 7.27 -5.90 8.36
N TYR A 21 6.50 -6.02 7.28
CA TYR A 21 5.08 -5.66 7.31
C TYR A 21 4.20 -6.71 6.65
N ARG A 22 2.93 -6.73 7.10
CA ARG A 22 1.81 -7.38 6.41
C ARG A 22 0.65 -6.40 6.32
N VAL A 23 0.05 -6.29 5.15
CA VAL A 23 -1.14 -5.46 4.90
C VAL A 23 -2.33 -6.38 4.75
N LEU A 24 -3.35 -6.15 5.57
CA LEU A 24 -4.61 -6.88 5.51
C LEU A 24 -5.73 -5.93 5.09
N ALA A 25 -6.58 -6.43 4.21
CA ALA A 25 -7.89 -5.86 3.91
C ALA A 25 -8.98 -6.80 4.44
N GLU A 26 -10.25 -6.44 4.23
CA GLU A 26 -11.41 -7.25 4.63
C GLU A 26 -11.32 -8.71 4.13
N GLY A 27 -10.78 -8.93 2.92
CA GLY A 27 -10.61 -10.25 2.31
C GLY A 27 -9.35 -11.02 2.73
N GLY A 28 -8.55 -10.50 3.67
CA GLY A 28 -7.33 -11.14 4.15
C GLY A 28 -6.04 -10.41 3.75
N LEU A 29 -4.93 -11.14 3.69
CA LEU A 29 -3.62 -10.61 3.34
C LEU A 29 -3.60 -10.12 1.88
N VAL A 30 -3.20 -8.86 1.67
CA VAL A 30 -3.14 -8.24 0.34
C VAL A 30 -1.73 -7.84 -0.08
N ASP A 31 -0.85 -7.57 0.88
CA ASP A 31 0.57 -7.29 0.62
C ASP A 31 1.41 -7.70 1.83
N ALA A 32 2.68 -8.05 1.60
CA ALA A 32 3.64 -8.35 2.66
C ALA A 32 5.06 -8.14 2.17
N SER A 33 5.94 -7.70 3.06
CA SER A 33 7.36 -7.60 2.77
C SER A 33 8.02 -8.98 2.75
N GLU A 34 8.64 -9.38 1.64
CA GLU A 34 9.47 -10.60 1.58
C GLU A 34 10.79 -10.42 2.36
N GLN A 35 11.37 -9.23 2.28
CA GLN A 35 12.58 -8.83 3.01
C GLN A 35 12.30 -7.60 3.86
N PRO A 36 13.05 -7.38 4.97
CA PRO A 36 12.93 -6.17 5.76
C PRO A 36 13.00 -4.91 4.90
N VAL A 37 12.02 -4.02 5.06
CA VAL A 37 12.04 -2.70 4.44
C VAL A 37 12.67 -1.70 5.38
N THR A 38 13.48 -0.79 4.85
CA THR A 38 14.07 0.30 5.63
C THR A 38 13.57 1.63 5.10
N ILE A 39 12.99 2.43 5.98
CA ILE A 39 12.52 3.78 5.66
C ILE A 39 13.17 4.81 6.58
N ARG A 40 13.11 6.07 6.17
CA ARG A 40 13.36 7.20 7.06
C ARG A 40 12.03 7.80 7.48
N VAL A 41 11.81 7.95 8.79
CA VAL A 41 10.53 8.46 9.32
C VAL A 41 10.35 9.92 8.90
N GLY A 42 9.22 10.23 8.27
CA GLY A 42 8.89 11.57 7.78
C GLY A 42 9.15 11.80 6.28
N GLU A 43 9.66 10.81 5.53
CA GLU A 43 9.84 10.93 4.07
C GLU A 43 8.55 10.68 3.27
N GLY A 44 7.46 10.23 3.91
CA GLY A 44 6.21 9.94 3.22
C GLY A 44 6.29 8.69 2.33
N ARG A 45 7.19 7.75 2.67
CA ARG A 45 7.29 6.46 1.95
C ARG A 45 6.19 5.49 2.37
N PHE A 46 5.64 5.68 3.57
CA PHE A 46 4.53 4.88 4.10
C PHE A 46 3.33 5.77 4.42
N PRO A 47 2.13 5.18 4.60
CA PRO A 47 0.95 5.93 5.00
C PRO A 47 1.23 6.76 6.27
N PRO A 48 0.84 8.04 6.32
CA PRO A 48 1.00 8.91 7.49
C PRO A 48 0.61 8.28 8.84
N SER A 49 -0.44 7.45 8.87
CA SER A 49 -0.91 6.71 10.04
C SER A 49 0.13 5.68 10.49
N VAL A 50 0.79 5.00 9.56
CA VAL A 50 1.90 4.07 9.85
C VAL A 50 3.11 4.83 10.38
N GLU A 51 3.54 5.89 9.69
CA GLU A 51 4.71 6.66 10.13
C GLU A 51 4.52 7.28 11.52
N LYS A 52 3.31 7.80 11.81
CA LYS A 52 2.97 8.29 13.15
C LYS A 52 2.98 7.19 14.20
N ALA A 53 2.50 5.99 13.88
CA ALA A 53 2.45 4.88 14.82
C ALA A 53 3.84 4.31 15.16
N LEU A 54 4.84 4.52 14.29
CA LEU A 54 6.24 4.16 14.56
C LEU A 54 6.89 5.08 15.59
N LEU A 55 6.45 6.33 15.72
CA LEU A 55 7.05 7.28 16.66
C LEU A 55 6.93 6.78 18.11
N GLY A 56 8.03 6.84 18.85
CA GLY A 56 8.12 6.40 20.24
C GLY A 56 8.26 4.88 20.44
N ARG A 57 8.11 4.08 19.37
CA ARG A 57 8.34 2.63 19.35
C ARG A 57 9.82 2.29 19.37
N ARG A 58 10.14 1.02 19.61
CA ARG A 58 11.51 0.52 19.80
C ARG A 58 11.77 -0.70 18.93
N GLU A 59 13.05 -1.04 18.80
CA GLU A 59 13.47 -2.29 18.18
C GLU A 59 12.85 -3.48 18.92
N GLY A 60 12.33 -4.46 18.17
CA GLY A 60 11.60 -5.62 18.69
C GLY A 60 10.10 -5.40 18.90
N ASP A 61 9.59 -4.16 18.82
CA ASP A 61 8.15 -3.91 18.95
C ASP A 61 7.37 -4.53 17.79
N ILE A 62 6.22 -5.13 18.11
CA ILE A 62 5.21 -5.58 17.15
C ILE A 62 3.95 -4.74 17.35
N LEU A 63 3.40 -4.22 16.27
CA LEU A 63 2.23 -3.35 16.33
C LEU A 63 1.31 -3.55 15.13
N SER A 64 0.01 -3.30 15.36
CA SER A 64 -1.00 -3.23 14.32
C SER A 64 -1.52 -1.81 14.21
N VAL A 65 -1.59 -1.29 12.98
CA VAL A 65 -2.01 0.08 12.67
C VAL A 65 -3.18 0.02 11.71
N TRP A 66 -4.28 0.67 12.06
CA TRP A 66 -5.38 0.90 11.12
C TRP A 66 -5.07 2.11 10.26
N VAL A 67 -5.11 1.91 8.95
CA VAL A 67 -4.91 2.95 7.94
C VAL A 67 -6.27 3.27 7.33
N PRO A 68 -6.71 4.54 7.40
CA PRO A 68 -8.01 4.94 6.88
C PRO A 68 -8.08 4.81 5.34
N PRO A 69 -9.30 4.71 4.78
CA PRO A 69 -9.52 4.80 3.35
C PRO A 69 -8.78 5.97 2.71
N GLY A 70 -8.23 5.74 1.52
CA GLY A 70 -7.61 6.81 0.74
C GLY A 70 -6.14 7.06 1.05
N GLU A 71 -5.64 6.66 2.22
CA GLU A 71 -4.30 7.04 2.66
C GLU A 71 -3.18 6.20 1.99
N HIS A 72 -3.42 4.91 1.72
CA HIS A 72 -2.41 4.04 1.08
C HIS A 72 -2.59 3.93 -0.44
N TYR A 73 -3.75 3.45 -0.91
CA TYR A 73 -4.03 3.25 -2.34
C TYR A 73 -4.82 4.39 -2.99
N GLY A 74 -4.92 5.53 -2.32
CA GLY A 74 -5.71 6.66 -2.81
C GLY A 74 -7.22 6.44 -2.67
N TRP A 75 -7.97 7.52 -2.90
CA TRP A 75 -9.43 7.47 -2.94
C TRP A 75 -9.91 6.83 -4.23
N TYR A 76 -11.09 6.21 -4.15
CA TYR A 76 -11.81 5.81 -5.34
C TYR A 76 -12.14 7.05 -6.17
N ASP A 77 -11.74 7.05 -7.44
CA ASP A 77 -12.02 8.14 -8.37
C ASP A 77 -13.02 7.67 -9.43
N PRO A 78 -14.28 8.16 -9.40
CA PRO A 78 -15.29 7.83 -10.41
C PRO A 78 -14.86 8.18 -11.84
N ARG A 79 -13.93 9.13 -12.02
CA ARG A 79 -13.42 9.53 -13.35
C ARG A 79 -12.48 8.49 -13.95
N LYS A 80 -11.99 7.54 -13.14
CA LYS A 80 -11.22 6.37 -13.61
C LYS A 80 -12.12 5.23 -14.08
N VAL A 81 -13.44 5.38 -14.00
CA VAL A 81 -14.39 4.47 -14.65
C VAL A 81 -14.62 4.99 -16.07
N GLN A 82 -14.31 4.17 -17.06
CA GLN A 82 -14.36 4.56 -18.47
C GLN A 82 -15.19 3.59 -19.29
N PHE A 83 -15.78 4.13 -20.35
CA PHE A 83 -16.47 3.38 -21.40
C PHE A 83 -15.49 3.18 -22.54
N ILE A 84 -15.21 1.93 -22.90
CA ILE A 84 -14.30 1.61 -24.00
C ILE A 84 -14.96 0.66 -25.00
N PRO A 85 -14.54 0.68 -26.28
CA PRO A 85 -15.04 -0.27 -27.28
C PRO A 85 -14.81 -1.71 -26.83
N VAL A 86 -15.81 -2.57 -26.97
CA VAL A 86 -15.75 -3.97 -26.52
C VAL A 86 -14.68 -4.77 -27.25
N GLU A 87 -14.28 -4.32 -28.44
CA GLU A 87 -13.23 -4.91 -29.27
C GLU A 87 -11.84 -4.77 -28.62
N LYS A 88 -11.66 -3.78 -27.73
CA LYS A 88 -10.43 -3.63 -26.93
C LYS A 88 -10.39 -4.59 -25.74
N ILE A 89 -11.47 -5.30 -25.45
CA ILE A 89 -11.58 -6.23 -24.33
C ILE A 89 -11.41 -7.66 -24.83
N PRO A 90 -10.58 -8.50 -24.18
CA PRO A 90 -10.47 -9.91 -24.54
C PRO A 90 -11.85 -10.60 -24.60
N PRO A 91 -12.17 -11.35 -25.67
CA PRO A 91 -13.49 -11.94 -25.87
C PRO A 91 -13.93 -12.88 -24.75
N GLN A 92 -12.98 -13.55 -24.10
CA GLN A 92 -13.21 -14.45 -22.97
C GLN A 92 -13.43 -13.74 -21.62
N ALA A 93 -13.10 -12.45 -21.50
CA ALA A 93 -13.16 -11.74 -20.23
C ALA A 93 -14.61 -11.53 -19.75
N ARG A 94 -14.82 -11.74 -18.46
CA ARG A 94 -16.13 -11.63 -17.78
C ARG A 94 -16.17 -10.45 -16.81
N PRO A 95 -17.35 -9.84 -16.58
CA PRO A 95 -17.51 -8.84 -15.53
C PRO A 95 -16.99 -9.35 -14.18
N GLY A 96 -16.22 -8.50 -13.49
CA GLY A 96 -15.53 -8.80 -12.25
C GLY A 96 -14.04 -9.11 -12.41
N GLU A 97 -13.60 -9.55 -13.59
CA GLU A 97 -12.21 -9.93 -13.87
C GLU A 97 -11.32 -8.72 -14.14
N THR A 98 -10.00 -8.90 -13.93
CA THR A 98 -8.98 -7.96 -14.35
C THR A 98 -8.68 -8.15 -15.83
N VAL A 99 -8.75 -7.06 -16.59
CA VAL A 99 -8.41 -6.99 -18.01
C VAL A 99 -7.26 -6.00 -18.20
N PHE A 100 -6.48 -6.18 -19.28
CA PHE A 100 -5.44 -5.24 -19.66
C PHE A 100 -5.92 -4.43 -20.86
N VAL A 101 -6.08 -3.12 -20.67
CA VAL A 101 -6.56 -2.20 -21.69
C VAL A 101 -5.36 -1.44 -22.27
N GLN A 102 -5.24 -1.45 -23.59
CA GLN A 102 -4.18 -0.74 -24.29
C GLN A 102 -4.55 0.74 -24.50
N ASP A 103 -3.65 1.64 -24.14
CA ASP A 103 -3.76 3.08 -24.43
C ASP A 103 -3.27 3.43 -25.85
N GLU A 104 -3.32 4.72 -26.19
CA GLU A 104 -2.92 5.24 -27.51
C GLU A 104 -1.42 5.09 -27.81
N LEU A 105 -0.59 4.98 -26.77
CA LEU A 105 0.85 4.77 -26.88
C LEU A 105 1.21 3.28 -26.95
N GLY A 106 0.20 2.41 -26.90
CA GLY A 106 0.36 0.97 -26.94
C GLY A 106 0.65 0.33 -25.58
N VAL A 107 0.59 1.09 -24.48
CA VAL A 107 0.86 0.60 -23.12
C VAL A 107 -0.38 -0.09 -22.56
N LEU A 108 -0.18 -1.25 -21.93
CA LEU A 108 -1.24 -2.02 -21.28
C LEU A 108 -1.43 -1.56 -19.83
N HIS A 109 -2.66 -1.17 -19.50
CA HIS A 109 -3.07 -0.78 -18.15
C HIS A 109 -4.05 -1.79 -17.56
N PRO A 110 -3.82 -2.29 -16.34
CA PRO A 110 -4.77 -3.16 -15.68
C PRO A 110 -6.03 -2.38 -15.28
N ALA A 111 -7.20 -2.97 -15.54
CA ALA A 111 -8.49 -2.43 -15.15
C ALA A 111 -9.44 -3.58 -14.76
N ARG A 112 -10.42 -3.30 -13.91
CA ARG A 112 -11.50 -4.26 -13.63
C ARG A 112 -12.61 -4.08 -14.64
N LEU A 113 -13.03 -5.17 -15.30
CA LEU A 113 -14.20 -5.15 -16.17
C LEU A 113 -15.46 -5.08 -15.31
N ALA A 114 -16.13 -3.93 -15.24
CA ALA A 114 -17.35 -3.76 -14.44
C ALA A 114 -18.59 -4.28 -15.17
N ARG A 115 -18.68 -4.03 -16.48
CA ARG A 115 -19.80 -4.43 -17.33
C ARG A 115 -19.35 -4.64 -18.77
N ARG A 116 -19.99 -5.57 -19.47
CA ARG A 116 -19.78 -5.83 -20.89
C ARG A 116 -21.12 -5.85 -21.62
N ASP A 117 -21.30 -4.94 -22.58
CA ASP A 117 -22.45 -4.89 -23.49
C ASP A 117 -22.01 -5.23 -24.92
N LEU A 118 -22.92 -5.13 -25.91
CA LEU A 118 -22.68 -5.55 -27.31
C LEU A 118 -21.61 -4.74 -28.05
N ARG A 119 -21.42 -3.46 -27.70
CA ARG A 119 -20.46 -2.55 -28.39
C ARG A 119 -19.51 -1.85 -27.43
N VAL A 120 -19.88 -1.77 -26.16
CA VAL A 120 -19.17 -0.98 -25.15
C VAL A 120 -18.97 -1.83 -23.90
N ALA A 121 -17.82 -1.69 -23.27
CA ALA A 121 -17.53 -2.22 -21.96
C ALA A 121 -17.28 -1.06 -20.98
N VAL A 122 -17.66 -1.28 -19.72
CA VAL A 122 -17.34 -0.38 -18.61
C VAL A 122 -16.16 -0.98 -17.87
N VAL A 123 -15.06 -0.24 -17.80
CA VAL A 123 -13.84 -0.65 -17.09
C VAL A 123 -13.52 0.34 -15.99
N ASP A 124 -12.99 -0.17 -14.89
CA ASP A 124 -12.60 0.60 -13.72
C ASP A 124 -11.08 0.51 -13.53
N PHE A 125 -10.38 1.64 -13.72
CA PHE A 125 -8.93 1.76 -13.56
C PHE A 125 -8.51 2.11 -12.12
N ASN A 126 -9.43 2.12 -11.15
CA ASN A 126 -9.06 2.29 -9.76
C ASN A 126 -8.25 1.09 -9.27
N HIS A 127 -7.34 1.34 -8.31
CA HIS A 127 -6.71 0.26 -7.59
C HIS A 127 -7.80 -0.57 -6.87
N PRO A 128 -7.74 -1.92 -6.83
CA PRO A 128 -8.78 -2.75 -6.20
C PRO A 128 -9.07 -2.44 -4.72
N LEU A 129 -8.10 -1.79 -4.06
CA LEU A 129 -8.15 -1.37 -2.65
C LEU A 129 -8.31 0.16 -2.47
N ALA A 130 -8.51 0.92 -3.55
CA ALA A 130 -8.76 2.36 -3.47
C ALA A 130 -10.01 2.63 -2.62
N GLY A 131 -9.93 3.61 -1.72
CA GLY A 131 -11.01 3.97 -0.81
C GLY A 131 -11.38 2.89 0.22
N LYS A 132 -10.55 1.86 0.45
CA LYS A 132 -10.77 0.84 1.48
C LYS A 132 -9.85 1.03 2.69
N PRO A 133 -10.31 0.76 3.92
CA PRO A 133 -9.45 0.75 5.09
C PRO A 133 -8.53 -0.47 5.06
N LEU A 134 -7.35 -0.34 5.66
CA LEU A 134 -6.34 -1.41 5.73
C LEU A 134 -5.81 -1.55 7.16
N ARG A 135 -5.31 -2.74 7.49
CA ARG A 135 -4.56 -3.00 8.73
C ARG A 135 -3.12 -3.36 8.38
N PHE A 136 -2.17 -2.61 8.90
CA PHE A 136 -0.74 -2.88 8.79
C PHE A 136 -0.24 -3.54 10.06
N ASP A 137 0.26 -4.76 9.95
CA ASP A 137 1.02 -5.42 11.01
C ASP A 137 2.50 -5.21 10.75
N LEU A 138 3.21 -4.68 11.74
CA LEU A 138 4.61 -4.29 11.65
C LEU A 138 5.41 -5.01 12.73
N GLU A 139 6.59 -5.51 12.35
CA GLU A 139 7.60 -6.06 13.25
C GLU A 139 8.87 -5.22 13.10
N ILE A 140 9.21 -4.44 14.12
CA ILE A 140 10.36 -3.52 14.08
C ILE A 140 11.63 -4.32 14.34
N LEU A 141 12.54 -4.34 13.37
CA LEU A 141 13.75 -5.16 13.39
C LEU A 141 14.99 -4.36 13.78
N ARG A 142 15.07 -3.09 13.37
CA ARG A 142 16.23 -2.24 13.68
C ARG A 142 15.88 -0.77 13.71
N VAL A 143 16.50 -0.03 14.64
CA VAL A 143 16.38 1.44 14.71
C VAL A 143 17.76 2.09 14.66
N GLU A 144 17.98 2.93 13.65
CA GLU A 144 19.18 3.72 13.47
C GLU A 144 18.85 5.20 13.62
N LYS A 145 19.50 5.84 14.59
CA LYS A 145 19.28 7.27 14.86
C LYS A 145 19.70 8.12 13.68
N ALA A 146 18.92 9.14 13.36
CA ALA A 146 19.36 10.18 12.43
C ALA A 146 20.67 10.76 12.97
N SER A 147 21.73 10.73 12.18
CA SER A 147 22.95 11.45 12.51
C SER A 147 22.64 12.93 12.42
N GLU A 148 22.78 13.65 13.53
CA GLU A 148 22.91 15.10 13.51
C GLU A 148 24.17 15.43 12.69
N SER A 149 24.02 16.21 11.63
CA SER A 149 25.13 16.86 10.91
C SER A 149 25.06 18.35 11.20
#